data_AF-A0AAP2DZH5-F1
#
_entry.id   AF-A0AAP2DZH5-F1
#
_cell.length_a   1.000
_cell.length_b   1.000
_cell.length_c   1.000
_cell.angle_alpha   90.00
_cell.angle_beta   90.00
_cell.angle_gamma   90.00
#
_symmetry.space_group_name_H-M   'P 1'
#
loop_
_entity.id
_entity.type
_entity.pdbx_description
1 polymer ?
#
loop_
_entity_poly.entity_id
_entity_poly.type
_entity_poly.pdbx_seq_one_letter_code
_entity_poly.pdbx_strand_id
1 'polypeptide(L)'
;MKKCILPAFLLLTALSAAAQSFKIVTPPNVNFAPYESFVVMKGEIMTPKDERRVSEDTLLSQMKRAIVAELEAKGYKHIDDSLAASFRVDYVAGTFQVTQSGNVGPLGETPASTGAEVDQSRSWSRDMKEGILEITMNDTRTGKEFWKSSGTVMMQMSDNKTLDAAVYKALKKFKKRKR
;
A
#
# COMPACT_ATOMS: atom_id res chain seq x y z
N MET A 1 -21.92 -23.20 -46.63
CA MET A 1 -21.72 -21.83 -46.11
C MET A 1 -21.49 -21.91 -44.60
N LYS A 2 -20.23 -21.86 -44.16
CA LYS A 2 -19.83 -22.07 -42.75
C LYS A 2 -19.82 -20.72 -42.03
N LYS A 3 -20.63 -20.62 -40.96
CA LYS A 3 -20.77 -19.44 -40.10
C LYS A 3 -19.50 -19.31 -39.24
N CYS A 4 -18.69 -18.29 -39.50
CA CYS A 4 -17.63 -17.82 -38.60
C CYS A 4 -18.12 -16.54 -37.91
N ILE A 5 -18.90 -16.68 -36.83
CA ILE A 5 -19.19 -15.59 -35.90
C ILE A 5 -18.98 -16.17 -34.52
N LEU A 6 -17.75 -16.11 -34.02
CA LEU A 6 -17.39 -16.06 -32.60
C LEU A 6 -15.86 -15.92 -32.52
N PRO A 7 -15.35 -14.70 -32.38
CA PRO A 7 -14.57 -14.43 -31.17
C PRO A 7 -14.69 -12.96 -30.75
N ALA A 8 -15.74 -12.60 -30.03
CA ALA A 8 -15.86 -11.25 -29.44
C ALA A 8 -16.11 -11.25 -27.93
N PHE A 9 -16.29 -12.44 -27.32
CA PHE A 9 -16.70 -12.54 -25.91
C PHE A 9 -15.55 -12.73 -24.91
N LEU A 10 -14.30 -12.80 -25.38
CA LEU A 10 -13.13 -13.16 -24.54
C LEU A 10 -12.16 -12.00 -24.26
N LEU A 11 -12.56 -10.76 -24.56
CA LEU A 11 -11.70 -9.57 -24.39
C LEU A 11 -12.15 -8.57 -23.31
N LEU A 12 -13.19 -8.89 -22.53
CA LEU A 12 -13.76 -7.96 -21.52
C LEU A 12 -13.44 -8.29 -20.06
N THR A 13 -12.70 -9.37 -19.79
CA THR A 13 -12.27 -9.74 -18.43
C THR A 13 -10.87 -9.22 -18.06
N ALA A 14 -10.33 -8.30 -18.86
CA ALA A 14 -8.99 -7.78 -18.68
C ALA A 14 -9.01 -6.53 -17.76
N LEU A 15 -8.61 -6.74 -16.51
CA LEU A 15 -7.95 -5.77 -15.62
C LEU A 15 -8.80 -4.64 -15.00
N SER A 16 -9.66 -5.00 -14.04
CA SER A 16 -9.82 -4.15 -12.84
C SER A 16 -8.86 -4.64 -11.75
N ALA A 17 -7.56 -4.57 -12.01
CA ALA A 17 -6.57 -4.66 -10.96
C ALA A 17 -6.60 -3.32 -10.22
N ALA A 18 -7.23 -3.27 -9.04
CA ALA A 18 -7.06 -2.16 -8.11
C ALA A 18 -5.56 -2.07 -7.77
N ALA A 19 -4.86 -1.22 -8.52
CA ALA A 19 -3.43 -1.05 -8.40
C ALA A 19 -3.16 -0.31 -7.09
N GLN A 20 -2.86 -1.05 -6.03
CA GLN A 20 -2.21 -0.52 -4.85
C GLN A 20 -1.05 0.36 -5.31
N SER A 21 -1.18 1.67 -5.12
CA SER A 21 -0.29 2.66 -5.69
C SER A 21 0.68 3.12 -4.61
N PHE A 22 1.96 2.93 -4.87
CA PHE A 22 3.04 3.43 -4.03
C PHE A 22 3.73 4.58 -4.74
N LYS A 23 3.67 5.77 -4.13
CA LYS A 23 4.45 6.93 -4.51
C LYS A 23 5.80 6.84 -3.85
N ILE A 24 6.85 6.83 -4.66
CA ILE A 24 8.23 6.77 -4.19
C ILE A 24 8.87 8.12 -4.42
N VAL A 25 9.42 8.68 -3.36
CA VAL A 25 10.16 9.93 -3.36
C VAL A 25 11.62 9.59 -3.09
N THR A 26 12.49 10.01 -3.99
CA THR A 26 13.94 9.89 -3.83
C THR A 26 14.53 11.24 -4.20
N PRO A 27 15.23 11.93 -3.29
CA PRO A 27 15.91 13.16 -3.62
C PRO A 27 16.92 12.95 -4.76
N PRO A 28 17.12 13.95 -5.64
CA PRO A 28 18.16 13.87 -6.65
C PRO A 28 19.54 13.75 -6.00
N ASN A 29 20.47 13.05 -6.66
CA ASN A 29 21.88 12.89 -6.25
C ASN A 29 22.12 12.14 -4.92
N VAL A 30 21.23 11.26 -4.51
CA VAL A 30 21.48 10.37 -3.36
C VAL A 30 22.55 9.33 -3.74
N ASN A 31 23.67 9.35 -3.01
CA ASN A 31 24.67 8.29 -3.06
C ASN A 31 24.25 7.14 -2.13
N PHE A 32 24.05 5.95 -2.72
CA PHE A 32 23.66 4.75 -1.97
C PHE A 32 24.86 3.88 -1.53
N ALA A 33 26.08 4.21 -1.96
CA ALA A 33 27.29 3.47 -1.62
C ALA A 33 27.61 3.38 -0.11
N PRO A 34 27.40 4.42 0.72
CA PRO A 34 27.76 4.36 2.14
C PRO A 34 26.73 3.61 3.01
N TYR A 35 25.61 3.17 2.43
CA TYR A 35 24.54 2.52 3.19
C TYR A 35 24.73 1.01 3.15
N GLU A 36 25.31 0.45 4.21
CA GLU A 36 25.53 -1.01 4.31
C GLU A 36 24.60 -1.68 5.32
N SER A 37 24.42 -1.03 6.47
CA SER A 37 23.63 -1.53 7.58
C SER A 37 22.41 -0.67 7.84
N PHE A 38 21.36 -1.30 8.36
CA PHE A 38 20.13 -0.63 8.71
C PHE A 38 19.60 -1.07 10.06
N VAL A 39 18.89 -0.13 10.71
CA VAL A 39 18.09 -0.38 11.91
C VAL A 39 16.63 -0.07 11.58
N VAL A 40 15.71 -0.89 12.09
CA VAL A 40 14.26 -0.62 11.99
C VAL A 40 13.78 -0.01 13.29
N MET A 41 13.28 1.23 13.23
CA MET A 41 12.74 1.93 14.39
C MET A 41 11.31 1.50 14.69
N LYS A 42 10.83 1.80 15.90
CA LYS A 42 9.42 1.57 16.25
C LYS A 42 8.55 2.48 15.38
N GLY A 43 7.72 1.87 14.53
CA GLY A 43 6.80 2.59 13.67
C GLY A 43 5.58 3.12 14.40
N GLU A 44 4.86 4.04 13.76
CA GLU A 44 3.65 4.65 14.30
C GLU A 44 2.39 4.00 13.71
N ILE A 45 1.41 3.72 14.57
CA ILE A 45 0.11 3.19 14.15
C ILE A 45 -0.97 4.27 14.25
N MET A 46 -1.47 4.72 13.11
CA MET A 46 -2.50 5.77 13.04
C MET A 46 -3.94 5.26 13.24
N THR A 47 -4.14 3.94 13.32
CA THR A 47 -5.49 3.36 13.53
C THR A 47 -6.03 3.71 14.92
N PRO A 48 -7.26 4.25 15.05
CA PRO A 48 -7.91 4.49 16.34
C PRO A 48 -7.97 3.21 17.18
N LYS A 49 -7.77 3.32 18.50
CA LYS A 49 -7.70 2.16 19.40
C LYS A 49 -8.94 1.26 19.31
N ASP A 50 -10.11 1.87 19.11
CA ASP A 50 -11.41 1.19 19.06
C ASP A 50 -11.61 0.38 17.76
N GLU A 51 -10.81 0.63 16.72
CA GLU A 51 -10.91 -0.05 15.43
C GLU A 51 -9.82 -1.12 15.22
N ARG A 52 -8.90 -1.27 16.19
CA ARG A 52 -7.79 -2.21 16.08
C ARG A 52 -8.26 -3.63 16.36
N ARG A 53 -8.24 -4.47 15.32
CA ARG A 53 -8.50 -5.92 15.43
C ARG A 53 -7.29 -6.73 15.89
N VAL A 54 -6.09 -6.15 15.84
CA VAL A 54 -4.81 -6.81 16.14
C VAL A 54 -4.03 -5.96 17.14
N SER A 55 -3.29 -6.61 18.04
CA SER A 55 -2.43 -5.89 18.99
C SER A 55 -1.32 -5.14 18.26
N GLU A 56 -1.03 -3.92 18.73
CA GLU A 56 0.00 -3.04 18.18
C GLU A 56 1.35 -3.75 18.11
N ASP A 57 1.76 -4.43 19.18
CA ASP A 57 3.02 -5.15 19.23
C ASP A 57 3.14 -6.26 18.18
N THR A 58 2.02 -6.94 17.89
CA THR A 58 2.00 -7.97 16.84
C THR A 58 2.18 -7.34 15.47
N LEU A 59 1.46 -6.25 15.17
CA LEU A 59 1.60 -5.56 13.88
C LEU A 59 3.00 -4.98 13.71
N LEU A 60 3.57 -4.36 14.75
CA LEU A 60 4.91 -3.79 14.74
C LEU A 60 5.98 -4.87 14.54
N SER A 61 5.87 -6.01 15.21
CA SER A 61 6.81 -7.12 15.07
C SER A 61 6.75 -7.75 13.67
N GLN A 62 5.54 -7.91 13.11
CA GLN A 62 5.34 -8.39 11.75
C GLN A 62 5.92 -7.43 10.72
N MET A 63 5.70 -6.12 10.90
CA MET A 63 6.27 -5.09 10.05
C MET A 63 7.79 -5.08 10.11
N LYS A 64 8.38 -5.12 11.32
CA LYS A 64 9.84 -5.22 11.49
C LYS A 64 10.38 -6.44 10.73
N ARG A 65 9.76 -7.60 10.90
CA ARG A 65 10.15 -8.84 10.22
C ARG A 65 10.09 -8.71 8.70
N ALA A 66 9.00 -8.17 8.16
CA ALA A 66 8.82 -8.00 6.72
C ALA A 66 9.84 -7.04 6.11
N ILE A 67 10.10 -5.90 6.76
CA ILE A 67 11.11 -4.92 6.31
C ILE A 67 12.50 -5.53 6.34
N VAL A 68 12.85 -6.23 7.43
CA VAL A 68 14.16 -6.88 7.57
C VAL A 68 14.37 -7.91 6.46
N ALA A 69 13.41 -8.80 6.25
CA ALA A 69 13.50 -9.83 5.21
C ALA A 69 13.71 -9.24 3.81
N GLU A 70 13.00 -8.16 3.48
CA GLU A 70 13.10 -7.51 2.17
C GLU A 70 14.43 -6.77 1.96
N LEU A 71 14.95 -6.12 3.01
CA LEU A 71 16.23 -5.40 2.93
C LEU A 71 17.43 -6.36 2.94
N GLU A 72 17.35 -7.44 3.70
CA GLU A 72 18.37 -8.51 3.67
C GLU A 72 18.39 -9.21 2.31
N ALA A 73 17.22 -9.47 1.70
CA ALA A 73 17.13 -10.00 0.33
C ALA A 73 17.75 -9.07 -0.72
N LYS A 74 17.85 -7.76 -0.42
CA LYS A 74 18.53 -6.76 -1.27
C LYS A 74 20.02 -6.60 -0.96
N GLY A 75 20.54 -7.27 0.07
CA GLY A 75 21.95 -7.31 0.46
C GLY A 75 22.37 -6.33 1.55
N TYR A 76 21.42 -5.72 2.27
CA TYR A 76 21.71 -4.87 3.43
C TYR A 76 21.77 -5.71 4.71
N LYS A 77 22.55 -5.27 5.71
CA LYS A 77 22.69 -6.00 6.99
C LYS A 77 21.85 -5.33 8.08
N HIS A 78 20.98 -6.08 8.74
CA HIS A 78 20.25 -5.59 9.89
C HIS A 78 21.19 -5.50 11.12
N ILE A 79 21.15 -4.39 11.84
CA ILE A 79 21.86 -4.16 13.10
C ILE A 79 20.86 -3.61 14.11
N ASP A 80 20.81 -4.21 15.30
CA ASP A 80 19.90 -3.75 16.37
C ASP A 80 20.38 -2.46 17.05
N ASP A 81 21.67 -2.14 16.95
CA ASP A 81 22.24 -0.89 17.46
C ASP A 81 22.07 0.27 16.46
N SER A 82 21.26 1.25 16.86
CA SER A 82 20.98 2.46 16.08
C SER A 82 22.21 3.31 15.79
N LEU A 83 23.28 3.23 16.59
CA LEU A 83 24.50 4.01 16.42
C LEU A 83 25.47 3.36 15.41
N ALA A 84 25.41 2.04 15.25
CA ALA A 84 26.23 1.28 14.30
C ALA A 84 25.56 1.10 12.93
N ALA A 85 24.27 1.47 12.81
CA ALA A 85 23.55 1.43 11.56
C ALA A 85 23.93 2.60 10.64
N SER A 86 24.07 2.35 9.32
CA SER A 86 24.32 3.40 8.32
C SER A 86 23.05 4.21 8.00
N PHE A 87 21.88 3.60 8.14
CA PHE A 87 20.58 4.28 8.00
C PHE A 87 19.52 3.66 8.89
N ARG A 88 18.48 4.43 9.18
CA ARG A 88 17.30 3.97 9.93
C ARG A 88 16.08 3.91 9.02
N VAL A 89 15.22 2.94 9.29
CA VAL A 89 13.96 2.74 8.59
C VAL A 89 12.84 3.05 9.57
N ASP A 90 12.11 4.12 9.28
CA ASP A 90 10.92 4.55 9.99
C ASP A 90 9.70 4.09 9.16
N TYR A 91 8.63 3.65 9.82
CA TYR A 91 7.41 3.27 9.11
C TYR A 91 6.16 3.77 9.84
N VAL A 92 5.14 4.12 9.06
CA VAL A 92 3.82 4.50 9.56
C VAL A 92 2.81 3.59 8.89
N ALA A 93 1.99 2.90 9.69
CA ALA A 93 0.94 2.04 9.22
C ALA A 93 -0.39 2.45 9.84
N GLY A 94 -1.46 2.53 9.06
CA GLY A 94 -2.77 2.90 9.60
C GLY A 94 -3.89 2.35 8.76
N THR A 95 -5.09 2.28 9.33
CA THR A 95 -6.32 2.04 8.58
C THR A 95 -7.33 3.11 8.93
N PHE A 96 -8.06 3.57 7.92
CA PHE A 96 -9.18 4.47 8.06
C PHE A 96 -10.37 3.93 7.27
N GLN A 97 -11.58 4.28 7.71
CA GLN A 97 -12.80 3.95 6.98
C GLN A 97 -13.02 4.99 5.89
N VAL A 98 -13.22 4.52 4.67
CA VAL A 98 -13.60 5.33 3.52
C VAL A 98 -14.96 4.86 3.08
N THR A 99 -15.94 5.75 3.12
CA THR A 99 -17.26 5.54 2.54
C THR A 99 -17.22 6.03 1.11
N GLN A 100 -17.23 5.11 0.14
CA GLN A 100 -17.39 5.48 -1.26
C GLN A 100 -18.88 5.47 -1.60
N SER A 101 -19.39 6.61 -2.04
CA SER A 101 -20.75 6.75 -2.56
C SER A 101 -20.73 7.16 -4.03
N GLY A 102 -21.58 6.54 -4.84
CA GLY A 102 -21.74 6.88 -6.25
C GLY A 102 -23.20 6.86 -6.69
N ASN A 103 -23.52 7.63 -7.73
CA ASN A 103 -24.82 7.57 -8.39
C ASN A 103 -24.76 6.47 -9.47
N VAL A 104 -25.60 5.43 -9.36
CA VAL A 104 -25.65 4.36 -10.40
C VAL A 104 -26.41 4.79 -11.64
N GLY A 105 -27.01 5.99 -11.64
CA GLY A 105 -27.94 6.39 -12.69
C GLY A 105 -29.20 5.52 -12.70
N PRO A 106 -30.17 5.83 -13.58
CA PRO A 106 -31.38 5.05 -13.70
C PRO A 106 -31.07 3.68 -14.32
N LEU A 107 -31.06 2.63 -13.49
CA LEU A 107 -30.90 1.25 -13.92
C LEU A 107 -32.18 0.77 -14.62
N GLY A 108 -32.35 1.09 -15.91
CA GLY A 108 -33.23 0.37 -16.83
C GLY A 108 -34.62 -0.04 -16.35
N GLU A 109 -35.25 0.70 -15.43
CA GLU A 109 -36.63 0.47 -15.03
C GLU A 109 -37.58 1.12 -16.04
N THR A 110 -38.82 0.63 -16.04
CA THR A 110 -39.92 0.92 -16.97
C THR A 110 -39.96 2.37 -17.45
N PRO A 111 -40.24 2.63 -18.75
CA PRO A 111 -40.26 3.97 -19.32
C PRO A 111 -41.07 4.93 -18.44
N ALA A 112 -40.43 6.00 -17.97
CA ALA A 112 -41.09 7.06 -17.21
C ALA A 112 -42.26 7.60 -18.02
N SER A 113 -43.45 7.54 -17.43
CA SER A 113 -44.69 8.01 -18.06
C SER A 113 -44.94 9.50 -17.81
N THR A 114 -44.21 10.10 -16.86
CA THR A 114 -44.27 11.53 -16.53
C THR A 114 -42.88 12.10 -16.25
N GLY A 115 -42.69 13.42 -16.47
CA GLY A 115 -41.40 14.10 -16.25
C GLY A 115 -40.90 14.10 -14.79
N ALA A 116 -41.79 13.77 -13.83
CA ALA A 116 -41.45 13.63 -12.42
C ALA A 116 -40.85 12.25 -12.07
N GLU A 117 -40.98 11.24 -12.94
CA GLU A 117 -40.47 9.88 -12.74
C GLU A 117 -39.02 9.70 -13.25
N VAL A 118 -38.42 10.75 -13.82
CA VAL A 118 -37.08 10.74 -14.45
C VAL A 118 -35.96 10.87 -13.40
N ASP A 119 -36.25 11.35 -12.19
CA ASP A 119 -35.26 11.50 -11.10
C ASP A 119 -35.23 10.28 -10.18
N GLN A 120 -34.83 9.13 -10.74
CA GLN A 120 -34.56 7.91 -9.97
C GLN A 120 -33.06 7.73 -9.73
N SER A 121 -32.39 8.81 -9.28
CA SER A 121 -30.98 8.74 -8.90
C SER A 121 -30.83 7.88 -7.65
N ARG A 122 -30.59 6.57 -7.83
CA ARG A 122 -30.19 5.69 -6.74
C ARG A 122 -28.71 5.91 -6.44
N SER A 123 -28.40 6.27 -5.20
CA SER A 123 -27.05 6.25 -4.69
C SER A 123 -26.74 4.87 -4.10
N TRP A 124 -25.55 4.36 -4.37
CA TRP A 124 -24.97 3.28 -3.59
C TRP A 124 -23.90 3.87 -2.68
N SER A 125 -23.75 3.28 -1.50
CA SER A 125 -22.66 3.58 -0.58
C SER A 125 -22.01 2.25 -0.18
N ARG A 126 -20.68 2.22 -0.16
CA ARG A 126 -19.91 1.10 0.37
C ARG A 126 -18.85 1.62 1.30
N ASP A 127 -18.89 1.13 2.53
CA ASP A 127 -17.80 1.32 3.47
C ASP A 127 -16.67 0.34 3.14
N MET A 128 -15.47 0.89 2.97
CA MET A 128 -14.24 0.13 2.77
C MET A 128 -13.18 0.59 3.76
N LYS A 129 -12.38 -0.36 4.25
CA LYS A 129 -11.21 -0.04 5.07
C LYS A 129 -10.01 0.12 4.16
N GLU A 130 -9.49 1.33 4.07
CA GLU A 130 -8.24 1.61 3.39
C GLU A 130 -7.11 1.64 4.42
N GLY A 131 -6.03 0.94 4.10
CA GLY A 131 -4.78 0.98 4.83
C GLY A 131 -3.82 1.97 4.19
N ILE A 132 -3.01 2.62 5.00
CA ILE A 132 -1.90 3.48 4.59
C ILE A 132 -0.62 2.84 5.11
N LEU A 133 0.37 2.74 4.22
CA LEU A 133 1.71 2.32 4.57
C LEU A 133 2.68 3.37 4.04
N GLU A 134 3.44 3.96 4.94
CA GLU A 134 4.57 4.82 4.63
C GLU A 134 5.84 4.20 5.22
N ILE A 135 6.88 4.12 4.41
CA ILE A 135 8.22 3.68 4.82
C ILE A 135 9.19 4.78 4.42
N THR A 136 9.94 5.27 5.40
CA THR A 136 10.89 6.36 5.25
C THR A 136 12.27 5.88 5.68
N MET A 137 13.28 6.19 4.89
CA MET A 137 14.67 5.85 5.17
C MET A 137 15.49 7.12 5.37
N ASN A 138 16.11 7.19 6.54
CA ASN A 138 16.85 8.35 7.00
C ASN A 138 18.30 7.95 7.25
N ASP A 139 19.25 8.78 6.81
CA ASP A 139 20.66 8.64 7.17
C ASP A 139 20.79 8.83 8.70
N THR A 140 21.43 7.88 9.39
CA THR A 140 21.57 7.90 10.87
C THR A 140 22.51 9.00 11.36
N ARG A 141 23.50 9.38 10.54
CA ARG A 141 24.49 10.42 10.85
C ARG A 141 23.93 11.81 10.61
N THR A 142 23.21 12.02 9.51
CA THR A 142 22.72 13.36 9.13
C THR A 142 21.25 13.59 9.46
N GLY A 143 20.50 12.53 9.76
CA GLY A 143 19.05 12.58 9.95
C GLY A 143 18.27 12.86 8.66
N LYS A 144 18.95 12.94 7.50
CA LYS A 144 18.34 13.34 6.24
C LYS A 144 17.59 12.18 5.60
N GLU A 145 16.36 12.44 5.20
CA GLU A 145 15.59 11.52 4.36
C GLU A 145 16.24 11.40 2.99
N PHE A 146 16.53 10.17 2.58
CA PHE A 146 17.08 9.88 1.26
C PHE A 146 16.17 8.96 0.43
N TRP A 147 15.16 8.36 1.05
CA TRP A 147 14.18 7.55 0.35
C TRP A 147 12.90 7.46 1.15
N LYS A 148 11.76 7.57 0.47
CA LYS A 148 10.44 7.42 1.06
C LYS A 148 9.51 6.73 0.09
N SER A 149 8.64 5.88 0.60
CA SER A 149 7.58 5.22 -0.14
C SER A 149 6.31 5.29 0.66
N SER A 150 5.28 5.91 0.09
CA SER A 150 3.95 5.98 0.69
C SER A 150 2.92 5.39 -0.27
N GLY A 151 1.97 4.65 0.26
CA GLY A 151 0.93 4.05 -0.56
C GLY A 151 -0.31 3.67 0.22
N THR A 152 -1.40 3.52 -0.51
CA THR A 152 -2.63 2.96 0.01
C THR A 152 -2.70 1.48 -0.34
N VAL A 153 -3.11 0.70 0.65
CA VAL A 153 -3.25 -0.74 0.56
C VAL A 153 -4.60 -1.11 1.14
N MET A 154 -5.41 -1.87 0.41
CA MET A 154 -6.63 -2.44 0.99
C MET A 154 -6.22 -3.49 2.03
N MET A 155 -6.11 -3.07 3.28
CA MET A 155 -5.66 -3.90 4.38
C MET A 155 -6.86 -4.47 5.12
N GLN A 156 -7.05 -5.77 5.02
CA GLN A 156 -7.59 -6.53 6.14
C GLN A 156 -6.39 -6.81 7.06
N MET A 157 -6.16 -5.96 8.06
CA MET A 157 -4.98 -6.00 8.97
C MET A 157 -4.78 -7.34 9.72
N SER A 158 -5.69 -8.31 9.57
CA SER A 158 -5.54 -9.68 10.09
C SER A 158 -4.78 -10.63 9.17
N ASP A 159 -4.54 -10.28 7.90
CA ASP A 159 -3.85 -11.15 6.94
C ASP A 159 -2.38 -10.76 6.74
N ASN A 160 -1.49 -11.57 7.32
CA ASN A 160 -0.04 -11.42 7.25
C ASN A 160 0.47 -11.36 5.80
N LYS A 161 -0.15 -12.09 4.86
CA LYS A 161 0.32 -12.15 3.47
C LYS A 161 0.11 -10.83 2.73
N THR A 162 -0.99 -10.14 3.04
CA THR A 162 -1.30 -8.85 2.45
C THR A 162 -0.32 -7.77 2.95
N LEU A 163 0.11 -7.85 4.21
CA LEU A 163 1.14 -6.99 4.78
C LEU A 163 2.50 -7.21 4.11
N ASP A 164 2.97 -8.46 4.03
CA ASP A 164 4.25 -8.79 3.41
C ASP A 164 4.27 -8.32 1.93
N ALA A 165 3.17 -8.52 1.21
CA ALA A 165 3.03 -8.03 -0.18
C ALA A 165 3.04 -6.50 -0.28
N ALA A 166 2.46 -5.79 0.69
CA ALA A 166 2.50 -4.33 0.76
C ALA A 166 3.93 -3.82 0.95
N VAL A 167 4.68 -4.41 1.88
CA VAL A 167 6.09 -4.08 2.16
C VAL A 167 6.97 -4.37 0.95
N TYR A 168 6.80 -5.54 0.34
CA TYR A 168 7.49 -5.89 -0.90
C TYR A 168 7.26 -4.85 -1.98
N LYS A 169 6.01 -4.43 -2.21
CA LYS A 169 5.67 -3.41 -3.21
C LYS A 169 6.28 -2.05 -2.88
N ALA A 170 6.21 -1.64 -1.61
CA ALA A 170 6.78 -0.39 -1.13
C ALA A 170 8.30 -0.34 -1.37
N LEU A 171 9.01 -1.42 -1.09
CA LEU A 171 10.46 -1.55 -1.23
C LEU A 171 10.92 -2.03 -2.62
N LYS A 172 9.99 -2.39 -3.52
CA LYS A 172 10.33 -3.00 -4.83
C LYS A 172 11.31 -2.16 -5.64
N LYS A 173 11.08 -0.84 -5.73
CA LYS A 173 11.95 0.08 -6.49
C LYS A 173 13.16 0.59 -5.70
N PHE A 174 13.31 0.20 -4.43
CA PHE A 174 14.53 0.48 -3.69
C PHE A 174 15.70 -0.28 -4.30
N LYS A 175 16.83 0.42 -4.51
CA LYS A 175 17.99 -0.14 -5.22
C LYS A 175 18.52 -1.36 -4.47
N LYS A 176 18.90 -2.39 -5.23
CA LYS A 176 19.68 -3.50 -4.69
C LYS A 176 21.11 -3.02 -4.44
N ARG A 177 21.74 -3.55 -3.40
CA ARG A 177 23.16 -3.25 -3.16
C ARG A 177 23.98 -3.85 -4.30
N LYS A 178 24.81 -3.02 -4.95
CA LYS A 178 25.84 -3.54 -5.84
C LYS A 178 26.92 -4.16 -4.96
N ARG A 179 27.17 -5.46 -5.13
CA ARG A 179 28.33 -6.13 -4.53
C ARG A 179 29.60 -5.61 -5.17
#